data_AF-A0A2N9PC52-F1
#
_entry.id   AF-A0A2N9PC52-F1
#
_cell.length_a   1.000
_cell.length_b   1.000
_cell.length_c   1.000
_cell.angle_alpha   90.00
_cell.angle_beta   90.00
_cell.angle_gamma   90.00
#
_symmetry.space_group_name_H-M   'P 1'
#
loop_
_entity.id
_entity.type
_entity.pdbx_description
1 polymer ?
#
loop_
_entity_poly.entity_id
_entity_poly.type
_entity_poly.pdbx_seq_one_letter_code
_entity_poly.pdbx_strand_id
1 'polypeptide(L)'
;MRLTKITFGFIFLIISFSCKTTKTNWWEDNKDTPFKRYLIETNKIDINTKMNGKLYDDYYSEFLKYETKTELEKNPYLKVNQVYTFYSETRTQTFGTFIDEGVQSVTFVIYSDEGRFCLSTFDLSKNPFTAPENGIIKLTKPVVVEDFGGFEITNDKIKTKKRNKTPFKEWYDHVNGYVKNDTIHFTNTYVGKEYKFEKKWYAIKHKINFEEIYQPNLKAEKFKGSNGLVKYRVSGEFSIK
;
A
#
# COMPACT_ATOMS: atom_id res chain seq x y z
N MET A 1 -68.92 29.29 29.31
CA MET A 1 -68.03 28.75 28.26
C MET A 1 -66.64 29.30 28.53
N ARG A 2 -65.69 28.55 29.14
CA ARG A 2 -64.88 27.47 28.52
C ARG A 2 -64.26 27.96 27.20
N LEU A 3 -62.95 28.03 26.96
CA LEU A 3 -61.75 27.43 27.58
C LEU A 3 -60.52 28.30 27.18
N THR A 4 -59.66 28.65 28.15
CA THR A 4 -58.17 28.66 28.11
C THR A 4 -57.45 28.97 26.78
N LYS A 5 -56.77 30.13 26.62
CA LYS A 5 -55.36 30.37 27.03
C LYS A 5 -54.53 29.08 27.10
N ILE A 6 -53.86 28.72 26.01
CA ILE A 6 -52.60 27.94 25.91
C ILE A 6 -52.37 27.71 24.41
N THR A 7 -51.31 28.33 23.85
CA THR A 7 -50.46 27.85 22.73
C THR A 7 -49.60 29.00 22.18
N PHE A 8 -48.92 29.74 23.06
CA PHE A 8 -47.77 30.57 22.66
C PHE A 8 -46.54 30.30 23.54
N GLY A 9 -46.49 29.07 24.10
CA GLY A 9 -45.47 28.61 25.05
C GLY A 9 -44.96 27.21 24.73
N PHE A 10 -44.95 26.80 23.46
CA PHE A 10 -44.44 25.48 23.04
C PHE A 10 -43.32 25.52 21.99
N ILE A 11 -42.95 26.71 21.49
CA ILE A 11 -41.82 26.87 20.56
C ILE A 11 -40.54 27.34 21.28
N PHE A 12 -40.66 27.80 22.54
CA PHE A 12 -39.51 28.27 23.34
C PHE A 12 -38.93 27.23 24.31
N LEU A 13 -39.47 26.01 24.34
CA LEU A 13 -39.13 24.97 25.32
C LEU A 13 -38.63 23.66 24.69
N ILE A 14 -38.46 23.62 23.38
CA ILE A 14 -37.89 22.47 22.67
C ILE A 14 -36.58 22.91 22.04
N ILE A 15 -35.48 22.46 22.66
CA ILE A 15 -34.08 22.55 22.22
C ILE A 15 -33.34 23.81 22.69
N SER A 16 -33.65 24.26 23.90
CA SER A 16 -32.64 24.78 24.85
C SER A 16 -31.90 23.64 25.57
N PHE A 17 -31.91 22.43 24.98
CA PHE A 17 -30.84 21.47 25.23
C PHE A 17 -29.58 22.16 24.74
N SER A 18 -28.88 22.79 25.68
CA SER A 18 -27.45 22.90 25.63
C SER A 18 -26.92 21.54 25.17
N CYS A 19 -26.67 21.41 23.87
CA CYS A 19 -25.52 20.71 23.38
C CYS A 19 -24.35 21.47 24.00
N LYS A 20 -24.07 21.18 25.29
CA LYS A 20 -22.69 21.08 25.71
C LYS A 20 -22.15 20.00 24.78
N THR A 21 -21.62 20.41 23.65
CA THR A 21 -20.44 19.78 23.10
C THR A 21 -19.38 19.99 24.18
N THR A 22 -19.45 19.19 25.24
CA THR A 22 -18.23 18.71 25.85
C THR A 22 -17.51 18.10 24.67
N LYS A 23 -16.58 18.87 24.08
CA LYS A 23 -15.43 18.28 23.43
C LYS A 23 -14.74 17.52 24.55
N THR A 24 -15.25 16.34 24.89
CA THR A 24 -14.42 15.33 25.50
C THR A 24 -13.37 15.09 24.45
N ASN A 25 -12.23 15.72 24.68
CA ASN A 25 -11.06 15.51 23.88
C ASN A 25 -10.82 14.01 23.91
N TRP A 26 -10.88 13.33 22.76
CA TRP A 26 -10.84 11.86 22.70
C TRP A 26 -9.63 11.25 23.45
N TRP A 27 -8.56 12.03 23.63
CA TRP A 27 -7.36 11.68 24.39
C TRP A 27 -7.51 11.72 25.93
N GLU A 28 -8.52 12.40 26.48
CA GLU A 28 -8.75 12.49 27.94
C GLU A 28 -9.31 11.18 28.52
N ASP A 29 -10.04 10.40 27.73
CA ASP A 29 -10.69 9.15 28.17
C ASP A 29 -9.85 7.88 27.90
N ASN A 30 -8.79 7.95 27.08
CA ASN A 30 -8.07 6.77 26.58
C ASN A 30 -6.61 6.70 27.07
N LYS A 31 -6.42 6.27 28.32
CA LYS A 31 -5.12 6.16 29.01
C LYS A 31 -4.17 5.08 28.46
N ASP A 32 -4.64 4.17 27.61
CA ASP A 32 -3.86 3.07 27.03
C ASP A 32 -4.23 2.79 25.57
N THR A 33 -3.86 3.70 24.68
CA THR A 33 -4.04 3.51 23.24
C THR A 33 -2.80 2.86 22.62
N PRO A 34 -2.93 2.10 21.52
CA PRO A 34 -1.80 1.66 20.69
C PRO A 34 -0.84 2.82 20.36
N PHE A 35 -1.38 4.02 20.19
CA PHE A 35 -0.59 5.24 19.99
C PHE A 35 0.30 5.59 21.20
N LYS A 36 -0.23 5.57 22.43
CA LYS A 36 0.59 5.79 23.64
C LYS A 36 1.70 4.74 23.76
N ARG A 37 1.37 3.46 23.50
CA ARG A 37 2.33 2.37 23.52
C ARG A 37 3.46 2.60 22.52
N TYR A 38 3.12 2.99 21.29
CA TYR A 38 4.10 3.40 20.28
C TYR A 38 5.03 4.52 20.79
N LEU A 39 4.49 5.57 21.40
CA LEU A 39 5.31 6.67 21.91
C LEU A 39 6.29 6.22 23.00
N ILE A 40 5.90 5.26 23.83
CA ILE A 40 6.76 4.66 24.86
C ILE A 40 7.81 3.75 24.22
N GLU A 41 7.41 2.82 23.36
CA GLU A 41 8.29 1.86 22.68
C GLU A 41 9.35 2.56 21.81
N THR A 42 9.02 3.74 21.29
CA THR A 42 9.93 4.57 20.48
C THR A 42 10.61 5.70 21.25
N ASN A 43 10.54 5.67 22.59
CA ASN A 43 11.20 6.62 23.51
C ASN A 43 10.85 8.10 23.24
N LYS A 44 9.63 8.37 22.73
CA LYS A 44 9.12 9.75 22.55
C LYS A 44 8.57 10.32 23.86
N ILE A 45 8.10 9.46 24.77
CA ILE A 45 7.59 9.81 26.09
C ILE A 45 7.90 8.72 27.12
N ASP A 46 7.91 9.06 28.41
CA ASP A 46 7.94 8.09 29.51
C ASP A 46 6.55 7.47 29.77
N ILE A 47 6.52 6.27 30.38
CA ILE A 47 5.29 5.52 30.70
C ILE A 47 4.26 6.33 31.53
N ASN A 48 4.75 7.23 32.38
CA ASN A 48 3.94 8.07 33.26
C ASN A 48 3.45 9.38 32.60
N THR A 49 3.87 9.65 31.36
CA THR A 49 3.48 10.87 30.63
C THR A 49 1.99 10.84 30.31
N LYS A 50 1.30 11.95 30.60
CA LYS A 50 -0.11 12.12 30.25
C LYS A 50 -0.25 12.47 28.76
N MET A 51 -1.17 11.79 28.08
CA MET A 51 -1.52 12.09 26.69
C MET A 51 -2.10 13.51 26.58
N ASN A 52 -1.80 14.18 25.48
CA ASN A 52 -2.34 15.49 25.14
C ASN A 52 -2.42 15.65 23.62
N GLY A 53 -3.15 16.68 23.16
CA GLY A 53 -3.34 16.94 21.73
C GLY A 53 -2.04 17.20 20.97
N LYS A 54 -1.05 17.86 21.59
CA LYS A 54 0.25 18.12 20.95
C LYS A 54 0.98 16.83 20.60
N LEU A 55 1.00 15.84 21.49
CA LEU A 55 1.61 14.54 21.18
C LEU A 55 0.94 13.88 19.96
N TYR A 56 -0.38 14.00 19.86
CA TYR A 56 -1.13 13.51 18.70
C TYR A 56 -0.72 14.24 17.42
N ASP A 57 -0.73 15.57 17.44
CA ASP A 57 -0.37 16.39 16.28
C ASP A 57 1.09 16.15 15.84
N ASP A 58 2.01 16.02 16.79
CA ASP A 58 3.45 15.84 16.53
C ASP A 58 3.77 14.43 15.99
N TYR A 59 3.11 13.38 16.47
CA TYR A 59 3.58 12.00 16.27
C TYR A 59 2.57 11.02 15.65
N TYR A 60 1.29 11.38 15.50
CA TYR A 60 0.30 10.41 15.01
C TYR A 60 0.59 9.91 13.60
N SER A 61 1.13 10.77 12.73
CA SER A 61 1.56 10.36 11.38
C SER A 61 2.73 9.36 11.39
N GLU A 62 3.64 9.45 12.37
CA GLU A 62 4.72 8.47 12.54
C GLU A 62 4.17 7.15 13.08
N PHE A 63 3.21 7.22 14.01
CA PHE A 63 2.52 6.04 14.54
C PHE A 63 1.84 5.22 13.44
N LEU A 64 1.08 5.85 12.53
CA LEU A 64 0.42 5.13 11.44
C LEU A 64 1.44 4.40 10.54
N LYS A 65 2.62 4.99 10.32
CA LYS A 65 3.70 4.34 9.56
C LYS A 65 4.29 3.16 10.34
N TYR A 66 4.49 3.31 11.64
CA TYR A 66 4.97 2.25 12.51
C TYR A 66 4.00 1.07 12.55
N GLU A 67 2.70 1.35 12.67
CA GLU A 67 1.66 0.32 12.69
C GLU A 67 1.62 -0.43 11.35
N THR A 68 1.58 0.31 10.24
CA THR A 68 1.65 -0.27 8.87
C THR A 68 2.86 -1.18 8.71
N LYS A 69 4.05 -0.70 9.09
CA LYS A 69 5.29 -1.47 9.03
C LYS A 69 5.18 -2.75 9.86
N THR A 70 4.73 -2.64 11.11
CA THR A 70 4.62 -3.76 12.05
C THR A 70 3.64 -4.83 11.55
N GLU A 71 2.49 -4.43 11.00
CA GLU A 71 1.51 -5.35 10.43
C GLU A 71 2.06 -6.09 9.21
N LEU A 72 2.76 -5.37 8.32
CA LEU A 72 3.36 -5.95 7.13
C LEU A 72 4.49 -6.92 7.47
N GLU A 73 5.38 -6.56 8.39
CA GLU A 73 6.50 -7.43 8.82
C GLU A 73 6.02 -8.70 9.54
N LYS A 74 4.85 -8.65 10.20
CA LYS A 74 4.22 -9.81 10.85
C LYS A 74 3.42 -10.69 9.89
N ASN A 75 3.14 -10.24 8.66
CA ASN A 75 2.37 -11.03 7.71
C ASN A 75 3.18 -12.28 7.29
N PRO A 76 2.67 -13.50 7.48
CA PRO A 76 3.45 -14.72 7.20
C PRO A 76 3.52 -15.07 5.70
N TYR A 77 2.66 -14.46 4.88
CA TYR A 77 2.50 -14.79 3.46
C TYR A 77 3.41 -13.95 2.57
N LEU A 78 3.49 -12.64 2.80
CA LEU A 78 4.23 -11.71 1.95
C LEU A 78 5.64 -11.45 2.48
N LYS A 79 6.65 -11.58 1.62
CA LYS A 79 8.04 -11.25 1.91
C LYS A 79 8.28 -9.75 1.66
N VAL A 80 8.05 -8.95 2.67
CA VAL A 80 8.21 -7.48 2.60
C VAL A 80 9.69 -7.12 2.39
N ASN A 81 9.94 -6.06 1.62
CA ASN A 81 11.27 -5.59 1.22
C ASN A 81 12.11 -6.64 0.46
N GLN A 82 11.48 -7.69 -0.09
CA GLN A 82 12.12 -8.70 -0.91
C GLN A 82 11.68 -8.57 -2.38
N VAL A 83 12.47 -9.16 -3.29
CA VAL A 83 12.23 -9.04 -4.72
C VAL A 83 11.36 -10.19 -5.22
N TYR A 84 10.29 -9.82 -5.89
CA TYR A 84 9.49 -10.70 -6.73
C TYR A 84 9.77 -10.40 -8.20
N THR A 85 9.67 -11.42 -9.05
CA THR A 85 9.78 -11.29 -10.50
C THR A 85 8.51 -11.70 -11.20
N PHE A 86 8.14 -10.94 -12.21
CA PHE A 86 7.24 -11.37 -13.27
C PHE A 86 8.03 -11.42 -14.58
N TYR A 87 8.17 -12.61 -15.16
CA TYR A 87 8.82 -12.82 -16.45
C TYR A 87 7.79 -12.80 -17.57
N SER A 88 8.12 -12.16 -18.69
CA SER A 88 7.20 -12.03 -19.81
C SER A 88 7.94 -12.18 -21.14
N GLU A 89 7.55 -13.17 -21.94
CA GLU A 89 8.04 -13.44 -23.30
C GLU A 89 7.14 -12.87 -24.40
N THR A 90 5.91 -12.51 -24.04
CA THR A 90 4.88 -12.00 -24.96
C THR A 90 4.26 -10.73 -24.40
N ARG A 91 3.62 -9.93 -25.26
CA ARG A 91 2.95 -8.69 -24.85
C ARG A 91 1.93 -8.95 -23.75
N THR A 92 2.34 -8.74 -22.51
CA THR A 92 1.46 -8.87 -21.35
C THR A 92 1.20 -7.48 -20.80
N GLN A 93 -0.08 -7.12 -20.67
CA GLN A 93 -0.45 -5.92 -19.93
C GLN A 93 -0.41 -6.24 -18.43
N THR A 94 0.61 -5.74 -17.76
CA THR A 94 0.71 -5.81 -16.30
C THR A 94 0.58 -4.40 -15.75
N PHE A 95 -0.43 -4.17 -14.91
CA PHE A 95 -0.69 -2.86 -14.31
C PHE A 95 -0.79 -1.68 -15.31
N GLY A 96 -1.37 -1.94 -16.49
CA GLY A 96 -1.53 -0.95 -17.56
C GLY A 96 -0.23 -0.61 -18.31
N THR A 97 0.82 -1.40 -18.13
CA THR A 97 2.12 -1.24 -18.80
C THR A 97 2.17 -2.23 -19.95
N PHE A 98 2.45 -1.74 -21.17
CA PHE A 98 2.65 -2.58 -22.34
C PHE A 98 4.12 -2.97 -22.42
N ILE A 99 4.39 -4.25 -22.61
CA ILE A 99 5.71 -4.77 -22.97
C ILE A 99 5.67 -5.02 -24.48
N ASP A 100 6.66 -4.50 -25.22
CA ASP A 100 6.72 -4.64 -26.68
C ASP A 100 6.73 -6.12 -27.11
N GLU A 101 6.04 -6.42 -28.21
CA GLU A 101 5.97 -7.79 -28.74
C GLU A 101 7.35 -8.31 -29.13
N GLY A 102 7.71 -9.50 -28.66
CA GLY A 102 8.95 -10.20 -29.01
C GLY A 102 10.18 -9.86 -28.15
N VAL A 103 10.04 -8.98 -27.14
CA VAL A 103 11.13 -8.66 -26.22
C VAL A 103 10.94 -9.40 -24.90
N GLN A 104 11.85 -10.33 -24.60
CA GLN A 104 11.89 -10.96 -23.29
C GLN A 104 12.19 -9.90 -22.23
N SER A 105 11.35 -9.85 -21.21
CA SER A 105 11.47 -8.86 -20.15
C SER A 105 11.26 -9.47 -18.78
N VAL A 106 11.88 -8.83 -17.79
CA VAL A 106 11.66 -9.12 -16.39
C VAL A 106 11.14 -7.86 -15.71
N THR A 107 10.09 -8.02 -14.92
CA THR A 107 9.61 -6.98 -14.03
C THR A 107 10.01 -7.32 -12.61
N PHE A 108 10.80 -6.44 -11.97
CA PHE A 108 11.09 -6.55 -10.54
C PHE A 108 10.02 -5.79 -9.76
N VAL A 109 9.45 -6.47 -8.78
CA VAL A 109 8.40 -5.94 -7.91
C VAL A 109 8.82 -6.12 -6.46
N ILE A 110 8.71 -5.06 -5.66
CA ILE A 110 9.06 -5.08 -4.23
C ILE A 110 7.92 -4.44 -3.45
N TYR A 111 7.38 -5.18 -2.49
CA TYR A 111 6.37 -4.67 -1.56
C TYR A 111 7.07 -4.13 -0.32
N SER A 112 7.03 -2.80 -0.16
CA SER A 112 7.69 -2.13 0.97
C SER A 112 6.90 -2.27 2.27
N ASP A 113 7.60 -2.12 3.38
CA ASP A 113 7.03 -1.95 4.72
C ASP A 113 6.31 -0.60 4.92
N GLU A 114 6.16 0.23 3.87
CA GLU A 114 5.42 1.50 3.88
C GLU A 114 4.05 1.40 3.19
N GLY A 115 3.56 0.20 2.88
CA GLY A 115 2.29 0.01 2.15
C GLY A 115 2.37 0.47 0.68
N ARG A 116 3.59 0.68 0.17
CA ARG A 116 3.90 1.01 -1.22
C ARG A 116 4.55 -0.18 -1.91
N PHE A 117 4.31 -0.36 -3.20
CA PHE A 117 5.11 -1.27 -3.99
C PHE A 117 5.88 -0.53 -5.07
N CYS A 118 7.11 -0.97 -5.28
CA CYS A 118 7.99 -0.50 -6.32
C CYS A 118 7.97 -1.50 -7.48
N LEU A 119 8.00 -0.99 -8.71
CA LEU A 119 7.95 -1.80 -9.92
C LEU A 119 8.83 -1.17 -11.01
N SER A 120 9.63 -2.00 -11.69
CA SER A 120 10.34 -1.58 -12.91
C SER A 120 10.55 -2.78 -13.82
N THR A 121 10.31 -2.56 -15.11
CA THR A 121 10.43 -3.58 -16.17
C THR A 121 11.68 -3.33 -16.98
N PHE A 122 12.41 -4.40 -17.27
CA PHE A 122 13.67 -4.35 -18.00
C PHE A 122 13.65 -5.34 -19.15
N ASP A 123 14.20 -4.90 -20.27
CA ASP A 123 14.48 -5.72 -21.45
C ASP A 123 15.73 -6.57 -21.17
N LEU A 124 15.59 -7.89 -21.22
CA LEU A 124 16.66 -8.84 -20.90
C LEU A 124 17.74 -8.93 -21.98
N SER A 125 17.47 -8.43 -23.20
CA SER A 125 18.48 -8.35 -24.26
C SER A 125 19.49 -7.21 -24.04
N LYS A 126 19.23 -6.33 -23.06
CA LYS A 126 20.06 -5.16 -22.75
C LYS A 126 20.88 -5.36 -21.49
N ASN A 127 21.93 -4.56 -21.34
CA ASN A 127 22.58 -4.42 -20.04
C ASN A 127 21.54 -3.95 -18.99
N PRO A 128 21.57 -4.48 -17.76
CA PRO A 128 22.71 -5.15 -17.13
C PRO A 128 22.52 -6.66 -16.88
N PHE A 129 21.98 -7.42 -17.84
CA PHE A 129 21.79 -8.85 -17.68
C PHE A 129 22.90 -9.65 -18.34
N THR A 130 23.31 -10.75 -17.70
CA THR A 130 24.08 -11.79 -18.38
C THR A 130 23.18 -12.60 -19.31
N ALA A 131 23.78 -13.30 -20.27
CA ALA A 131 23.07 -14.38 -20.95
C ALA A 131 22.57 -15.41 -19.92
N PRO A 132 21.40 -16.04 -20.12
CA PRO A 132 20.92 -17.09 -19.24
C PRO A 132 21.84 -18.30 -19.25
N GLU A 133 22.21 -18.80 -18.07
CA GLU A 133 22.95 -20.05 -17.89
C GLU A 133 22.11 -20.98 -17.02
N ASN A 134 21.66 -22.11 -17.57
CA ASN A 134 20.76 -23.05 -16.89
C ASN A 134 19.49 -22.41 -16.29
N GLY A 135 18.92 -21.41 -17.00
CA GLY A 135 17.74 -20.67 -16.54
C GLY A 135 18.01 -19.63 -15.45
N ILE A 136 19.27 -19.34 -15.13
CA ILE A 136 19.68 -18.30 -14.18
C ILE A 136 20.21 -17.10 -14.94
N ILE A 137 19.73 -15.90 -14.57
CA ILE A 137 20.20 -14.62 -15.09
C ILE A 137 20.82 -13.81 -13.94
N LYS A 138 21.99 -13.21 -14.18
CA LYS A 138 22.69 -12.37 -13.22
C LYS A 138 22.65 -10.90 -13.62
N LEU A 139 22.49 -10.03 -12.63
CA LEU A 139 22.67 -8.59 -12.78
C LEU A 139 24.17 -8.27 -12.75
N THR A 140 24.72 -7.76 -13.85
CA THR A 140 26.12 -7.31 -13.96
C THR A 140 26.38 -6.01 -13.20
N LYS A 141 25.33 -5.21 -13.00
CA LYS A 141 25.30 -4.06 -12.11
C LYS A 141 23.92 -3.92 -11.47
N PRO A 142 23.81 -3.32 -10.27
CA PRO A 142 22.51 -3.12 -9.65
C PRO A 142 21.58 -2.24 -10.49
N VAL A 143 20.28 -2.52 -10.43
CA VAL A 143 19.22 -1.72 -11.07
C VAL A 143 18.36 -1.03 -10.04
N VAL A 144 17.68 0.04 -10.45
CA VAL A 144 16.77 0.78 -9.57
C VAL A 144 15.34 0.39 -9.88
N VAL A 145 14.59 0.06 -8.84
CA VAL A 145 13.15 -0.21 -8.88
C VAL A 145 12.42 0.93 -8.18
N GLU A 146 11.45 1.54 -8.86
CA GLU A 146 10.83 2.80 -8.43
C GLU A 146 9.43 2.62 -7.84
N ASP A 147 9.04 3.48 -6.91
CA ASP A 147 7.66 3.58 -6.40
C ASP A 147 6.63 3.65 -7.54
N PHE A 148 5.61 2.79 -7.46
CA PHE A 148 4.63 2.64 -8.52
C PHE A 148 3.19 2.74 -8.00
N GLY A 149 2.90 2.18 -6.84
CA GLY A 149 1.54 2.13 -6.31
C GLY A 149 1.44 1.77 -4.84
N GLY A 150 0.22 1.75 -4.33
CA GLY A 150 -0.07 1.29 -2.98
C GLY A 150 -0.54 -0.15 -3.00
N PHE A 151 -0.39 -0.84 -1.88
CA PHE A 151 -0.99 -2.17 -1.68
C PHE A 151 -1.56 -2.32 -0.27
N GLU A 152 -2.49 -3.26 -0.14
CA GLU A 152 -3.01 -3.76 1.11
C GLU A 152 -2.92 -5.29 1.07
N ILE A 153 -2.58 -5.90 2.21
CA ILE A 153 -2.63 -7.33 2.39
C ILE A 153 -3.41 -7.66 3.67
N THR A 154 -4.32 -8.62 3.57
CA THR A 154 -5.06 -9.15 4.71
C THR A 154 -5.08 -10.67 4.60
N ASN A 155 -4.45 -11.35 5.55
CA ASN A 155 -4.10 -12.76 5.45
C ASN A 155 -3.26 -13.00 4.18
N ASP A 156 -3.71 -13.89 3.31
CA ASP A 156 -3.11 -14.23 2.02
C ASP A 156 -3.61 -13.33 0.87
N LYS A 157 -4.64 -12.51 1.08
CA LYS A 157 -5.25 -11.71 0.01
C LYS A 157 -4.53 -10.39 -0.16
N ILE A 158 -4.06 -10.13 -1.38
CA ILE A 158 -3.39 -8.89 -1.73
C ILE A 158 -4.22 -8.06 -2.72
N LYS A 159 -4.26 -6.75 -2.48
CA LYS A 159 -4.86 -5.76 -3.37
C LYS A 159 -3.82 -4.70 -3.66
N THR A 160 -3.67 -4.34 -4.92
CA THR A 160 -2.82 -3.23 -5.34
C THR A 160 -3.65 -2.08 -5.88
N LYS A 161 -3.05 -0.90 -5.95
CA LYS A 161 -3.65 0.30 -6.52
C LYS A 161 -2.59 1.15 -7.20
N LYS A 162 -2.81 1.49 -8.46
CA LYS A 162 -2.00 2.44 -9.23
C LYS A 162 -2.87 3.61 -9.68
N ARG A 163 -2.38 4.83 -9.49
CA ARG A 163 -2.99 6.03 -10.06
C ARG A 163 -2.53 6.18 -11.51
N ASN A 164 -3.47 6.36 -12.42
CA ASN A 164 -3.19 6.71 -13.81
C ASN A 164 -3.83 8.06 -14.13
N LYS A 165 -3.10 8.90 -14.85
CA LYS A 165 -3.54 10.24 -15.23
C LYS A 165 -3.12 10.56 -16.66
N THR A 166 -4.08 11.01 -17.45
CA THR A 166 -3.88 11.70 -18.72
C THR A 166 -4.33 13.15 -18.58
N PRO A 167 -4.09 14.03 -19.56
CA PRO A 167 -4.66 15.38 -19.55
C PRO A 167 -6.19 15.42 -19.43
N PHE A 168 -6.88 14.35 -19.81
CA PHE A 168 -8.35 14.31 -19.88
C PHE A 168 -9.01 13.46 -18.80
N LYS A 169 -8.28 12.52 -18.18
CA LYS A 169 -8.88 11.54 -17.27
C LYS A 169 -7.89 11.07 -16.21
N GLU A 170 -8.40 10.91 -15.00
CA GLU A 170 -7.72 10.24 -13.90
C GLU A 170 -8.51 9.03 -13.44
N TRP A 171 -7.83 7.91 -13.21
CA TRP A 171 -8.44 6.70 -12.68
C TRP A 171 -7.43 5.87 -11.88
N TYR A 172 -7.95 4.87 -11.16
CA TYR A 172 -7.17 4.03 -10.27
C TYR A 172 -7.35 2.58 -10.70
N ASP A 173 -6.28 1.95 -11.16
CA ASP A 173 -6.29 0.54 -11.52
C ASP A 173 -5.97 -0.29 -10.28
N HIS A 174 -6.77 -1.32 -10.05
CA HIS A 174 -6.58 -2.26 -8.96
C HIS A 174 -6.35 -3.65 -9.51
N VAL A 175 -5.28 -4.29 -9.07
CA VAL A 175 -4.97 -5.68 -9.40
C VAL A 175 -4.98 -6.49 -8.11
N ASN A 176 -5.78 -7.55 -8.06
CA ASN A 176 -5.99 -8.32 -6.84
C ASN A 176 -5.67 -9.79 -7.04
N GLY A 177 -5.17 -10.40 -5.97
CA GLY A 177 -4.69 -11.76 -5.98
C GLY A 177 -4.66 -12.35 -4.59
N TYR A 178 -3.92 -13.44 -4.48
CA TYR A 178 -3.59 -14.08 -3.22
C TYR A 178 -2.15 -14.57 -3.27
N VAL A 179 -1.55 -14.74 -2.09
CA VAL A 179 -0.19 -15.22 -1.93
C VAL A 179 -0.23 -16.69 -1.51
N LYS A 180 0.52 -17.53 -2.21
CA LYS A 180 0.64 -18.96 -1.92
C LYS A 180 2.06 -19.41 -2.26
N ASN A 181 2.71 -20.12 -1.33
CA ASN A 181 4.07 -20.65 -1.52
C ASN A 181 5.05 -19.59 -2.04
N ASP A 182 5.08 -18.43 -1.39
CA ASP A 182 5.90 -17.26 -1.76
C ASP A 182 5.68 -16.75 -3.19
N THR A 183 4.57 -17.12 -3.83
CA THR A 183 4.14 -16.63 -5.15
C THR A 183 2.84 -15.85 -5.01
N ILE A 184 2.75 -14.72 -5.70
CA ILE A 184 1.53 -13.91 -5.74
C ILE A 184 0.78 -14.23 -7.02
N HIS A 185 -0.44 -14.76 -6.89
CA HIS A 185 -1.30 -15.12 -8.01
C HIS A 185 -2.37 -14.05 -8.22
N PHE A 186 -2.22 -13.24 -9.27
CA PHE A 186 -3.19 -12.22 -9.63
C PHE A 186 -4.33 -12.80 -10.48
N THR A 187 -5.56 -12.52 -10.07
CA THR A 187 -6.76 -13.17 -10.62
C THR A 187 -7.71 -12.21 -11.29
N ASN A 188 -7.68 -10.94 -10.89
CA ASN A 188 -8.59 -9.95 -11.42
C ASN A 188 -8.06 -8.51 -11.34
N THR A 189 -8.58 -7.68 -12.24
CA THR A 189 -8.38 -6.24 -12.23
C THR A 189 -9.69 -5.48 -12.37
N TYR A 190 -9.76 -4.26 -11.86
CA TYR A 190 -10.88 -3.33 -12.03
C TYR A 190 -10.45 -1.88 -11.81
N VAL A 191 -11.29 -0.94 -12.27
CA VAL A 191 -11.15 0.48 -11.90
C VAL A 191 -11.80 0.73 -10.53
N GLY A 192 -11.02 1.26 -9.59
CA GLY A 192 -11.44 1.48 -8.21
C GLY A 192 -11.72 2.94 -7.86
N LYS A 193 -12.09 3.14 -6.60
CA LYS A 193 -12.31 4.46 -6.00
C LYS A 193 -10.99 5.17 -5.74
N GLU A 194 -11.04 6.49 -5.73
CA GLU A 194 -9.92 7.32 -5.28
C GLU A 194 -9.63 7.00 -3.81
N TYR A 195 -8.36 6.89 -3.45
CA TYR A 195 -7.85 6.63 -2.10
C TYR A 195 -8.22 5.31 -1.42
N LYS A 196 -9.22 4.54 -1.87
CA LYS A 196 -9.63 3.27 -1.25
C LYS A 196 -9.33 2.03 -2.09
N PHE A 197 -9.09 0.88 -1.46
CA PHE A 197 -8.98 -0.43 -2.14
C PHE A 197 -10.34 -1.07 -2.39
N GLU A 198 -11.20 -0.32 -3.08
CA GLU A 198 -12.59 -0.65 -3.35
C GLU A 198 -12.95 -0.45 -4.83
N LYS A 199 -13.72 -1.38 -5.39
CA LYS A 199 -14.27 -1.26 -6.74
C LYS A 199 -15.27 -0.10 -6.82
N LYS A 200 -15.25 0.66 -7.93
CA LYS A 200 -16.37 1.55 -8.27
C LYS A 200 -17.61 0.71 -8.60
N TRP A 201 -18.79 1.17 -8.21
CA TRP A 201 -20.03 0.41 -8.39
C TRP A 201 -20.30 0.02 -9.85
N TYR A 202 -19.98 0.91 -10.80
CA TYR A 202 -20.13 0.70 -12.24
C TYR A 202 -18.91 0.03 -12.92
N ALA A 203 -17.82 -0.23 -12.20
CA ALA A 203 -16.61 -0.77 -12.83
C ALA A 203 -16.76 -2.27 -13.14
N ILE A 204 -16.33 -2.66 -14.33
CA ILE A 204 -16.29 -4.07 -14.73
C ILE A 204 -15.03 -4.72 -14.13
N LYS A 205 -15.18 -5.97 -13.70
CA LYS A 205 -14.09 -6.79 -13.21
C LYS A 205 -13.59 -7.66 -14.36
N HIS A 206 -12.30 -7.58 -14.67
CA HIS A 206 -11.68 -8.39 -15.71
C HIS A 206 -10.87 -9.52 -15.07
N LYS A 207 -10.95 -10.72 -15.64
CA LYS A 207 -10.12 -11.85 -15.23
C LYS A 207 -8.72 -11.67 -15.83
N ILE A 208 -7.71 -11.92 -15.02
CA ILE A 208 -6.30 -11.96 -15.40
C ILE A 208 -5.68 -13.20 -14.77
N ASN A 209 -4.52 -13.61 -15.26
CA ASN A 209 -3.78 -14.73 -14.71
C ASN A 209 -2.28 -14.48 -14.92
N PHE A 210 -1.65 -13.81 -13.96
CA PHE A 210 -0.20 -13.65 -13.94
C PHE A 210 0.31 -13.81 -12.52
N GLU A 211 1.59 -14.15 -12.42
CA GLU A 211 2.23 -14.50 -11.16
C GLU A 211 3.46 -13.64 -10.91
N GLU A 212 3.67 -13.26 -9.65
CA GLU A 212 4.93 -12.67 -9.20
C GLU A 212 5.60 -13.67 -8.25
N ILE A 213 6.81 -14.11 -8.61
CA ILE A 213 7.52 -15.20 -7.93
C ILE A 213 8.63 -14.60 -7.08
N TYR A 214 8.69 -14.93 -5.79
CA TYR A 214 9.79 -14.53 -4.92
C TYR A 214 11.13 -15.09 -5.39
N GLN A 215 12.16 -14.23 -5.43
CA GLN A 215 13.51 -14.59 -5.82
C GLN A 215 14.48 -14.42 -4.64
N PRO A 216 14.84 -15.51 -3.93
CA PRO A 216 15.68 -15.42 -2.73
C PRO A 216 17.11 -14.97 -2.98
N ASN A 217 17.62 -15.15 -4.20
CA ASN A 217 18.99 -14.77 -4.58
C ASN A 217 19.11 -13.31 -5.04
N LEU A 218 17.98 -12.59 -5.12
CA LEU A 218 17.98 -11.14 -5.34
C LEU A 218 17.97 -10.40 -4.01
N LYS A 219 18.85 -9.40 -3.90
CA LYS A 219 18.94 -8.49 -2.77
C LYS A 219 18.30 -7.16 -3.13
N ALA A 220 17.53 -6.60 -2.20
CA ALA A 220 16.92 -5.29 -2.32
C ALA A 220 17.41 -4.33 -1.23
N GLU A 221 18.08 -3.26 -1.63
CA GLU A 221 18.49 -2.18 -0.72
C GLU A 221 17.52 -1.02 -0.82
N LYS A 222 16.76 -0.76 0.24
CA LYS A 222 15.81 0.35 0.31
C LYS A 222 16.53 1.69 0.42
N PHE A 223 16.11 2.68 -0.35
CA PHE A 223 16.56 4.07 -0.23
C PHE A 223 15.42 5.05 -0.59
N LYS A 224 15.62 6.34 -0.30
CA LYS A 224 14.69 7.41 -0.69
C LYS A 224 15.22 8.15 -1.90
N GLY A 225 14.37 8.32 -2.91
CA GLY A 225 14.67 9.18 -4.06
C GLY A 225 14.66 10.66 -3.69
N SER A 226 15.14 11.51 -4.58
CA SER A 226 15.11 12.98 -4.42
C SER A 226 13.70 13.54 -4.26
N ASN A 227 12.69 12.83 -4.78
CA ASN A 227 11.26 13.14 -4.62
C ASN A 227 10.65 12.63 -3.31
N GLY A 228 11.46 12.05 -2.40
CA GLY A 228 11.00 11.46 -1.13
C GLY A 228 10.28 10.13 -1.27
N LEU A 229 10.10 9.60 -2.50
CA LEU A 229 9.48 8.30 -2.72
C LEU A 229 10.48 7.17 -2.41
N VAL A 230 9.93 6.03 -1.97
CA VAL A 230 10.72 4.81 -1.74
C VAL A 230 11.22 4.26 -3.08
N LYS A 231 12.49 3.85 -3.10
CA LYS A 231 13.11 3.16 -4.23
C LYS A 231 13.96 2.01 -3.68
N TYR A 232 14.28 1.05 -4.54
CA TYR A 232 15.15 -0.05 -4.19
C TYR A 232 16.26 -0.20 -5.21
N ARG A 233 17.45 -0.54 -4.73
CA ARG A 233 18.54 -1.03 -5.57
C ARG A 233 18.53 -2.55 -5.51
N VAL A 234 18.33 -3.18 -6.66
CA VAL A 234 18.28 -4.64 -6.80
C VAL A 234 19.59 -5.14 -7.38
N SER A 235 20.13 -6.20 -6.79
CA SER A 235 21.34 -6.89 -7.24
C SER A 235 21.24 -8.39 -6.99
N GLY A 236 22.10 -9.17 -7.64
CA GLY A 236 22.15 -10.63 -7.49
C GLY A 236 21.76 -11.36 -8.78
N GLU A 237 21.16 -12.53 -8.60
CA GLU A 237 20.74 -13.41 -9.68
C GLU A 237 19.33 -13.93 -9.42
N PHE A 238 18.65 -14.33 -10.48
CA PHE A 238 17.29 -14.83 -10.43
C PHE A 238 17.07 -15.92 -11.46
N SER A 239 16.14 -16.81 -11.14
CA SER A 239 15.71 -17.84 -12.08
C SER A 239 14.56 -17.33 -12.93
N ILE A 240 14.67 -17.52 -14.25
CA ILE A 240 13.52 -17.43 -15.15
C ILE A 240 12.79 -18.76 -15.11
N LYS A 241 11.46 -18.70 -15.05
CA LYS A 241 10.59 -19.87 -14.98
C LYS A 241 9.63 -19.84 -16.14
#